data_AF-A0A8C1UJV4-F1
#
_entry.id   AF-A0A8C1UJV4-F1
#
_cell.length_a   1.000
_cell.length_b   1.000
_cell.length_c   1.000
_cell.angle_alpha   90.00
_cell.angle_beta   90.00
_cell.angle_gamma   90.00
#
_symmetry.space_group_name_H-M   'P 1'
#
loop_
_entity.id
_entity.type
_entity.pdbx_description
1 polymer ?
#
loop_
_entity_poly.entity_id
_entity_poly.type
_entity_poly.pdbx_seq_one_letter_code
_entity_poly.pdbx_strand_id
1 'polypeptide(L)'
;MIGLIFIPIGIGLLVTSNNIKEFEIDYTGVDMSSPCFGCSQNYSWNSTSACTCSVPFTLDQPFESNVFMYYGLSNFYQNHRRYVKSRDDSQLNGDKSSLLNPSKECEPYRTSDKKSIAPCGAIANSLFNDTLELFYNHPNGSTITIHLEKTGIAWWTDKHVKFRNPGGNNNNLSSVFRDTSKPVNWHKPVYELDPSDPDNNGFVNEDFIVWMRTAALPTFRKLYRIIQKKKDNMTPTLPPGNYSLEVTYNYPVRSFDGRKRMILSTISWMGGKNPFLGIAYITVGSVCFFLGVVLLIIHHKYGNRNNSADIPN
;
A
#
# COMPACT_ATOMS: atom_id res chain seq x y z
N MET A 1 -27.79 7.34 26.31
CA MET A 1 -28.01 7.08 24.88
C MET A 1 -26.72 6.86 24.13
N ILE A 2 -25.77 7.83 24.11
CA ILE A 2 -24.49 7.70 23.38
C ILE A 2 -23.75 6.40 23.72
N GLY A 3 -23.54 6.09 25.00
CA GLY A 3 -22.86 4.85 25.42
C GLY A 3 -23.56 3.56 24.96
N LEU A 4 -24.90 3.51 25.04
CA LEU A 4 -25.69 2.34 24.62
C LEU A 4 -25.63 2.09 23.10
N ILE A 5 -25.34 3.13 22.31
CA ILE A 5 -25.19 3.01 20.85
C ILE A 5 -23.73 2.73 20.48
N PHE A 6 -22.79 3.43 21.09
CA PHE A 6 -21.37 3.37 20.70
C PHE A 6 -20.71 2.05 21.11
N ILE A 7 -21.10 1.46 22.24
CA ILE A 7 -20.56 0.17 22.69
C ILE A 7 -20.86 -0.97 21.70
N PRO A 8 -22.13 -1.25 21.30
CA PRO A 8 -22.40 -2.34 20.36
C PRO A 8 -21.82 -2.07 18.97
N ILE A 9 -21.81 -0.82 18.50
CA ILE A 9 -21.11 -0.44 17.26
C ILE A 9 -19.62 -0.75 17.37
N GLY A 10 -18.97 -0.31 18.45
CA GLY A 10 -17.55 -0.56 18.69
C GLY A 10 -17.20 -2.04 18.76
N ILE A 11 -18.04 -2.87 19.40
CA ILE A 11 -17.89 -4.32 19.41
C ILE A 11 -17.98 -4.90 17.99
N GLY A 12 -19.00 -4.51 17.21
CA GLY A 12 -19.15 -4.98 15.83
C GLY A 12 -17.96 -4.62 14.94
N LEU A 13 -17.43 -3.39 15.07
CA LEU A 13 -16.25 -2.93 14.35
C LEU A 13 -14.99 -3.71 14.77
N LEU A 14 -14.81 -3.95 16.07
CA LEU A 14 -13.67 -4.69 16.60
C LEU A 14 -13.68 -6.16 16.15
N VAL A 15 -14.84 -6.82 16.21
CA VAL A 15 -14.99 -8.22 15.74
C VAL A 15 -14.72 -8.30 14.24
N THR A 16 -15.29 -7.39 13.44
CA THR A 16 -15.06 -7.34 12.00
C THR A 16 -13.57 -7.18 11.67
N SER A 17 -12.87 -6.28 12.39
CA SER A 17 -11.42 -6.10 12.21
C SER A 17 -10.61 -7.32 12.64
N ASN A 18 -11.00 -8.00 13.72
CA ASN A 18 -10.24 -9.14 14.26
C ASN A 18 -10.42 -10.42 13.41
N ASN A 19 -11.52 -10.53 12.68
CA ASN A 19 -11.75 -11.64 11.74
C ASN A 19 -10.89 -11.55 10.48
N ILE A 20 -10.28 -10.40 10.21
CA ILE A 20 -9.36 -10.22 9.08
C ILE A 20 -8.08 -11.02 9.34
N LYS A 21 -7.73 -11.84 8.35
CA LYS A 21 -6.48 -12.61 8.35
C LYS A 21 -5.41 -11.76 7.69
N GLU A 22 -4.29 -11.61 8.38
CA GLU A 22 -3.15 -10.85 7.92
C GLU A 22 -1.89 -11.63 8.26
N PHE A 23 -1.00 -11.76 7.28
CA PHE A 23 0.32 -12.36 7.43
C PHE A 23 1.35 -11.34 6.92
N GLU A 24 2.45 -11.17 7.63
CA GLU A 24 3.51 -10.23 7.29
C GLU A 24 4.87 -10.91 7.42
N ILE A 25 5.74 -10.67 6.44
CA ILE A 25 7.11 -11.16 6.46
C ILE A 25 8.09 -10.07 6.01
N ASP A 26 9.15 -9.88 6.80
CA ASP A 26 10.27 -8.99 6.47
C ASP A 26 11.25 -9.74 5.56
N TYR A 27 11.59 -9.15 4.41
CA TYR A 27 12.57 -9.68 3.46
C TYR A 27 13.74 -8.70 3.24
N THR A 28 13.93 -7.73 4.13
CA THR A 28 14.99 -6.71 4.05
C THR A 28 16.37 -7.36 4.06
N GLY A 29 16.55 -8.47 4.80
CA GLY A 29 17.84 -9.14 4.91
C GLY A 29 18.82 -8.40 5.81
N VAL A 30 18.39 -7.91 6.98
CA VAL A 30 19.29 -7.23 7.94
C VAL A 30 20.16 -8.22 8.70
N ASP A 31 19.56 -9.31 9.17
CA ASP A 31 20.26 -10.36 9.92
C ASP A 31 21.06 -11.27 8.98
N MET A 32 22.23 -11.73 9.43
CA MET A 32 23.10 -12.65 8.67
C MET A 32 22.42 -14.00 8.37
N SER A 33 21.44 -14.40 9.19
CA SER A 33 20.64 -15.61 9.00
C SER A 33 19.55 -15.45 7.93
N SER A 34 19.27 -14.23 7.49
CA SER A 34 18.22 -13.99 6.50
C SER A 34 18.66 -14.46 5.11
N PRO A 35 17.80 -15.18 4.36
CA PRO A 35 18.09 -15.57 2.98
C PRO A 35 18.42 -14.40 2.05
N CYS A 36 17.91 -13.20 2.36
CA CYS A 36 18.15 -11.98 1.57
C CYS A 36 19.35 -11.16 2.03
N PHE A 37 20.13 -11.61 3.03
CA PHE A 37 21.28 -10.86 3.56
C PHE A 37 22.32 -10.53 2.48
N GLY A 38 22.64 -11.49 1.62
CA GLY A 38 23.60 -11.30 0.52
C GLY A 38 23.17 -10.22 -0.47
N CYS A 39 21.89 -10.20 -0.86
CA CYS A 39 21.34 -9.15 -1.71
C CYS A 39 21.33 -7.79 -1.02
N SER A 40 20.98 -7.77 0.25
CA SER A 40 20.89 -6.54 1.04
C SER A 40 22.25 -5.84 1.21
N GLN A 41 23.35 -6.61 1.27
CA GLN A 41 24.72 -6.07 1.37
C GLN A 41 25.29 -5.60 0.03
N ASN A 42 25.08 -6.38 -1.03
CA ASN A 42 25.80 -6.19 -2.29
C ASN A 42 25.02 -5.33 -3.31
N TYR A 43 23.71 -5.20 -3.15
CA TYR A 43 22.88 -4.48 -4.10
C TYR A 43 22.88 -2.97 -3.83
N SER A 44 23.13 -2.19 -4.89
CA SER A 44 23.07 -0.74 -4.91
C SER A 44 22.30 -0.26 -6.15
N TRP A 45 21.90 1.01 -6.18
CA TRP A 45 21.25 1.61 -7.35
C TRP A 45 22.11 1.55 -8.64
N ASN A 46 23.42 1.36 -8.52
CA ASN A 46 24.35 1.23 -9.64
C ASN A 46 24.59 -0.23 -10.06
N SER A 47 24.02 -1.19 -9.34
CA SER A 47 24.22 -2.61 -9.61
C SER A 47 23.46 -3.01 -10.88
N THR A 48 24.18 -3.63 -11.84
CA THR A 48 23.62 -4.09 -13.11
C THR A 48 23.10 -5.52 -13.05
N SER A 49 23.58 -6.32 -12.09
CA SER A 49 23.14 -7.70 -11.87
C SER A 49 21.92 -7.74 -10.94
N ALA A 50 20.84 -8.38 -11.38
CA ALA A 50 19.70 -8.70 -10.52
C ALA A 50 20.15 -9.66 -9.40
N CYS A 51 19.71 -9.39 -8.17
CA CYS A 51 19.93 -10.30 -7.04
C CYS A 51 18.59 -10.93 -6.65
N THR A 52 18.55 -12.26 -6.56
CA THR A 52 17.35 -12.99 -6.15
C THR A 52 17.58 -13.67 -4.80
N CYS A 53 16.55 -13.66 -3.96
CA CYS A 53 16.53 -14.42 -2.71
C CYS A 53 15.16 -15.08 -2.52
N SER A 54 15.15 -16.24 -1.86
CA SER A 54 13.92 -16.99 -1.56
C SER A 54 13.70 -17.04 -0.05
N VAL A 55 12.55 -16.54 0.40
CA VAL A 55 12.18 -16.49 1.82
C VAL A 55 11.07 -17.52 2.07
N PRO A 56 11.36 -18.65 2.74
CA PRO A 56 10.35 -19.63 3.09
C PRO A 56 9.48 -19.13 4.25
N PHE A 57 8.19 -19.45 4.22
CA PHE A 57 7.26 -19.16 5.31
C PHE A 57 6.11 -20.16 5.36
N THR A 58 5.36 -20.16 6.46
CA THR A 58 4.23 -21.06 6.67
C THR A 58 2.98 -20.25 7.01
N LEU A 59 1.85 -20.61 6.41
CA LEU A 59 0.53 -20.08 6.76
C LEU A 59 -0.19 -21.10 7.64
N ASP A 60 -0.48 -20.74 8.89
CA ASP A 60 -1.17 -21.62 9.85
C ASP A 60 -2.67 -21.72 9.57
N GLN A 61 -3.26 -20.67 8.98
CA GLN A 61 -4.69 -20.55 8.74
C GLN A 61 -4.98 -20.29 7.27
N PRO A 62 -6.08 -20.84 6.73
CA PRO A 62 -6.49 -20.57 5.36
C PRO A 62 -6.94 -19.12 5.17
N PHE A 63 -6.74 -18.61 3.96
CA PHE A 63 -7.36 -17.37 3.49
C PHE A 63 -8.53 -17.72 2.56
N GLU A 64 -9.75 -17.49 3.06
CA GLU A 64 -10.99 -17.97 2.42
C GLU A 64 -11.55 -17.06 1.32
N SER A 65 -11.16 -15.78 1.31
CA SER A 65 -11.66 -14.76 0.38
C SER A 65 -10.54 -14.28 -0.55
N ASN A 66 -10.82 -13.27 -1.37
CA ASN A 66 -9.78 -12.61 -2.16
C ASN A 66 -8.66 -12.12 -1.23
N VAL A 67 -7.42 -12.43 -1.59
CA VAL A 67 -6.24 -12.02 -0.82
C VAL A 67 -5.55 -10.88 -1.53
N PHE A 68 -5.20 -9.86 -0.77
CA PHE A 68 -4.51 -8.68 -1.26
C PHE A 68 -3.07 -8.75 -0.78
N MET A 69 -2.14 -8.74 -1.74
CA MET A 69 -0.71 -8.75 -1.49
C MET A 69 -0.21 -7.31 -1.53
N TYR A 70 0.42 -6.87 -0.46
CA TYR A 70 1.02 -5.53 -0.34
C TYR A 70 2.52 -5.65 -0.16
N TYR A 71 3.26 -4.68 -0.70
CA TYR A 71 4.59 -4.39 -0.19
C TYR A 71 4.49 -3.27 0.85
N GLY A 72 5.27 -3.39 1.92
CA GLY A 72 5.41 -2.39 2.95
C GLY A 72 6.83 -1.84 3.01
N LEU A 73 6.92 -0.53 3.19
CA LEU A 73 8.17 0.17 3.44
C LEU A 73 8.08 0.86 4.79
N SER A 74 9.17 0.82 5.55
CA SER A 74 9.34 1.63 6.76
C SER A 74 10.51 2.60 6.59
N ASN A 75 10.50 3.64 7.43
CA ASN A 75 11.50 4.71 7.42
C ASN A 75 11.63 5.41 6.06
N PHE A 76 10.52 5.47 5.29
CA PHE A 76 10.48 6.11 3.98
C PHE A 76 9.49 7.28 3.98
N TYR A 77 9.99 8.50 4.04
CA TYR A 77 9.18 9.70 4.26
C TYR A 77 8.52 10.24 2.98
N GLN A 78 7.53 9.53 2.44
CA GLN A 78 6.72 10.01 1.30
C GLN A 78 5.98 11.32 1.61
N ASN A 79 5.72 11.61 2.88
CA ASN A 79 5.02 12.80 3.34
C ASN A 79 5.91 14.05 3.46
N HIS A 80 7.21 13.94 3.20
CA HIS A 80 8.10 15.10 3.26
C HIS A 80 7.69 16.13 2.19
N ARG A 81 7.52 17.40 2.59
CA ARG A 81 6.98 18.47 1.72
C ARG A 81 7.68 18.57 0.36
N ARG A 82 9.02 18.48 0.33
CA ARG A 82 9.80 18.54 -0.93
C ARG A 82 9.61 17.29 -1.80
N TYR A 83 9.32 16.14 -1.19
CA TYR A 83 9.05 14.91 -1.92
C TYR A 83 7.65 14.97 -2.54
N VAL A 84 6.62 15.31 -1.75
CA VAL A 84 5.22 15.39 -2.21
C VAL A 84 5.03 16.39 -3.35
N LYS A 85 5.70 17.56 -3.28
CA LYS A 85 5.58 18.58 -4.34
C LYS A 85 6.31 18.22 -5.63
N SER A 86 7.26 17.28 -5.59
CA SER A 86 8.14 16.96 -6.70
C SER A 86 7.48 16.00 -7.69
N ARG A 87 6.53 16.54 -8.47
CA ARG A 87 5.83 15.91 -9.59
C ARG A 87 5.21 16.97 -10.49
N ASP A 88 4.77 16.57 -11.67
CA ASP A 88 4.00 17.42 -12.59
C ASP A 88 2.68 16.73 -12.97
N ASP A 89 1.57 17.21 -12.40
CA ASP A 89 0.24 16.61 -12.63
C ASP A 89 -0.25 16.82 -14.07
N SER A 90 0.20 17.87 -14.78
CA SER A 90 -0.11 18.09 -16.20
C SER A 90 0.63 17.10 -17.10
N GLN A 91 1.92 16.84 -16.79
CA GLN A 91 2.70 15.82 -17.49
C GLN A 91 2.07 14.43 -17.31
N LEU A 92 1.68 14.07 -16.08
CA LEU A 92 1.08 12.77 -15.75
C LEU A 92 -0.33 12.60 -16.36
N ASN A 93 -1.02 13.70 -16.64
CA ASN A 93 -2.28 13.71 -17.38
C ASN A 93 -2.09 13.73 -18.92
N GLY A 94 -0.85 13.54 -19.40
CA GLY A 94 -0.56 13.38 -20.83
C GLY A 94 -0.49 14.68 -21.63
N ASP A 95 -0.35 15.84 -20.98
CA ASP A 95 -0.17 17.10 -21.69
C ASP A 95 1.17 17.13 -22.44
N LYS A 96 1.12 17.37 -23.76
CA LYS A 96 2.31 17.35 -24.62
C LYS A 96 3.28 18.49 -24.33
N SER A 97 2.78 19.64 -23.86
CA SER A 97 3.64 20.79 -23.55
C SER A 97 4.44 20.54 -22.27
N SER A 98 3.78 19.98 -21.26
CA SER A 98 4.36 19.61 -19.96
C SER A 98 5.27 18.38 -20.07
N LEU A 99 5.10 17.55 -21.10
CA LEU A 99 6.01 16.45 -21.41
C LEU A 99 7.42 16.94 -21.77
N LEU A 100 7.50 18.00 -22.60
CA LEU A 100 8.77 18.59 -23.03
C LEU A 100 9.27 19.66 -22.05
N ASN A 101 8.38 20.34 -21.34
CA ASN A 101 8.73 21.40 -20.39
C ASN A 101 8.03 21.16 -19.05
N PRO A 102 8.44 20.15 -18.27
CA PRO A 102 7.81 19.84 -16.99
C PRO A 102 7.96 20.98 -15.98
N SER A 103 7.12 20.97 -14.95
CA SER A 103 7.10 21.94 -13.85
C SER A 103 8.46 22.07 -13.15
N LYS A 104 8.75 23.28 -12.65
CA LYS A 104 9.94 23.55 -11.82
C LYS A 104 9.91 22.81 -10.48
N GLU A 105 8.72 22.41 -10.01
CA GLU A 105 8.58 21.65 -8.76
C GLU A 105 9.25 20.27 -8.85
N CYS A 106 9.46 19.73 -10.05
CA CYS A 106 10.18 18.48 -10.27
C CYS A 106 11.70 18.55 -10.01
N GLU A 107 12.28 19.73 -9.75
CA GLU A 107 13.72 19.86 -9.48
C GLU A 107 14.15 19.04 -8.24
N PRO A 108 15.32 18.35 -8.29
CA PRO A 108 16.29 18.33 -9.40
C PRO A 108 15.95 17.32 -10.53
N TYR A 109 14.94 16.47 -10.35
CA TYR A 109 14.56 15.39 -11.28
C TYR A 109 13.68 15.87 -12.45
N ARG A 110 14.00 17.05 -12.98
CA ARG A 110 13.26 17.67 -14.07
C ARG A 110 13.85 17.33 -15.44
N THR A 111 15.18 17.27 -15.52
CA THR A 111 15.94 17.04 -16.76
C THR A 111 17.11 16.09 -16.52
N SER A 112 17.46 15.29 -17.53
CA SER A 112 18.66 14.45 -17.59
C SER A 112 19.28 14.57 -18.97
N ASP A 113 20.59 14.76 -19.06
CA ASP A 113 21.32 14.82 -20.33
C ASP A 113 20.70 15.77 -21.38
N LYS A 114 20.27 16.96 -20.91
CA LYS A 114 19.58 18.01 -21.69
C LYS A 114 18.20 17.63 -22.25
N LYS A 115 17.65 16.47 -21.85
CA LYS A 115 16.27 16.07 -22.13
C LYS A 115 15.40 16.20 -20.88
N SER A 116 14.10 16.39 -21.09
CA SER A 116 13.12 16.41 -20.01
C SER A 116 12.82 14.98 -19.54
N ILE A 117 12.77 14.78 -18.23
CA ILE A 117 12.48 13.48 -17.65
C ILE A 117 10.97 13.22 -17.72
N ALA A 118 10.59 12.03 -18.18
CA ALA A 118 9.21 11.56 -18.17
C ALA A 118 9.13 10.16 -17.52
N PRO A 119 8.47 10.00 -16.36
CA PRO A 119 7.85 11.03 -15.51
C PRO A 119 8.87 11.79 -14.64
N CYS A 120 8.71 13.11 -14.50
CA CYS A 120 9.61 13.93 -13.68
C CYS A 120 9.31 13.84 -12.18
N GLY A 121 10.30 14.19 -11.37
CA GLY A 121 10.15 14.41 -9.93
C GLY A 121 10.62 13.26 -9.04
N ALA A 122 10.81 13.57 -7.76
CA ALA A 122 11.38 12.64 -6.78
C ALA A 122 10.48 11.42 -6.52
N ILE A 123 9.16 11.61 -6.60
CA ILE A 123 8.20 10.52 -6.40
C ILE A 123 8.40 9.47 -7.49
N ALA A 124 8.34 9.88 -8.76
CA ALA A 124 8.55 9.00 -9.90
C ALA A 124 9.95 8.37 -9.87
N ASN A 125 10.99 9.16 -9.65
CA ASN A 125 12.37 8.66 -9.67
C ASN A 125 12.63 7.54 -8.65
N SER A 126 11.95 7.55 -7.50
CA SER A 126 12.13 6.55 -6.44
C SER A 126 11.12 5.40 -6.48
N LEU A 127 10.52 5.13 -7.64
CA LEU A 127 9.58 4.03 -7.87
C LEU A 127 10.08 2.70 -7.31
N PHE A 128 9.24 2.03 -6.53
CA PHE A 128 9.49 0.68 -6.04
C PHE A 128 9.59 -0.31 -7.20
N ASN A 129 10.66 -1.11 -7.24
CA ASN A 129 11.03 -1.94 -8.39
C ASN A 129 11.46 -3.37 -8.00
N ASP A 130 11.25 -3.82 -6.75
CA ASP A 130 11.40 -5.25 -6.44
C ASP A 130 10.30 -6.03 -7.15
N THR A 131 10.62 -7.25 -7.58
CA THR A 131 9.62 -8.20 -8.08
C THR A 131 9.39 -9.27 -7.04
N LEU A 132 8.13 -9.44 -6.63
CA LEU A 132 7.71 -10.42 -5.63
C LEU A 132 6.86 -11.50 -6.29
N GLU A 133 7.28 -12.76 -6.17
CA GLU A 133 6.56 -13.92 -6.69
C GLU A 133 6.29 -14.91 -5.56
N LEU A 134 5.13 -15.56 -5.61
CA LEU A 134 4.66 -16.40 -4.52
C LEU A 134 4.45 -17.83 -5.01
N PHE A 135 4.99 -18.79 -4.25
CA PHE A 135 4.89 -20.21 -4.55
C PHE A 135 4.36 -20.98 -3.35
N TYR A 136 3.50 -21.95 -3.61
CA TYR A 136 3.04 -22.94 -2.63
C TYR A 136 3.89 -24.20 -2.73
N ASN A 137 4.52 -24.58 -1.63
CA ASN A 137 5.40 -25.74 -1.54
C ASN A 137 4.60 -26.94 -1.06
N HIS A 138 4.21 -27.80 -1.99
CA HIS A 138 3.38 -28.97 -1.68
C HIS A 138 4.21 -30.04 -0.95
N PRO A 139 3.63 -30.79 0.02
CA PRO A 139 4.34 -31.84 0.77
C PRO A 139 4.97 -32.97 -0.06
N ASN A 140 4.59 -33.10 -1.33
CA ASN A 140 5.14 -34.08 -2.28
C ASN A 140 6.43 -33.59 -2.95
N GLY A 141 6.90 -32.38 -2.62
CA GLY A 141 8.08 -31.74 -3.20
C GLY A 141 7.81 -30.86 -4.42
N SER A 142 6.57 -30.75 -4.91
CA SER A 142 6.26 -29.88 -6.06
C SER A 142 5.95 -28.44 -5.62
N THR A 143 6.47 -27.46 -6.36
CA THR A 143 6.20 -26.04 -6.14
C THR A 143 5.16 -25.52 -7.13
N ILE A 144 4.08 -24.92 -6.64
CA ILE A 144 2.99 -24.38 -7.44
C ILE A 144 3.04 -22.86 -7.40
N THR A 145 3.17 -22.21 -8.56
CA THR A 145 3.11 -20.75 -8.65
C THR A 145 1.71 -20.24 -8.35
N ILE A 146 1.61 -19.26 -7.45
CA ILE A 146 0.36 -18.57 -7.18
C ILE A 146 0.17 -17.47 -8.21
N HIS A 147 -0.98 -17.48 -8.91
CA HIS A 147 -1.30 -16.46 -9.88
C HIS A 147 -1.60 -15.13 -9.18
N LEU A 148 -0.89 -14.07 -9.60
CA LEU A 148 -0.97 -12.73 -9.04
C LEU A 148 -1.52 -11.76 -10.09
N GLU A 149 -2.73 -11.24 -9.87
CA GLU A 149 -3.34 -10.26 -10.77
C GLU A 149 -2.64 -8.91 -10.62
N LYS A 150 -2.22 -8.34 -11.76
CA LYS A 150 -1.53 -7.04 -11.85
C LYS A 150 -2.49 -5.86 -11.99
N THR A 151 -3.70 -6.11 -12.48
CA THR A 151 -4.70 -5.09 -12.79
C THR A 151 -5.78 -5.01 -11.71
N GLY A 152 -6.49 -3.89 -11.65
CA GLY A 152 -7.52 -3.64 -10.63
C GLY A 152 -6.97 -3.29 -9.24
N ILE A 153 -5.70 -2.88 -9.16
CA ILE A 153 -5.02 -2.45 -7.93
C ILE A 153 -5.09 -0.92 -7.73
N ALA A 154 -5.25 -0.16 -8.81
CA ALA A 154 -5.39 1.30 -8.76
C ALA A 154 -6.86 1.72 -8.64
N TRP A 155 -7.08 2.93 -8.09
CA TRP A 155 -8.42 3.50 -8.04
C TRP A 155 -8.91 3.87 -9.43
N TRP A 156 -10.19 3.64 -9.69
CA TRP A 156 -10.79 3.89 -11.00
C TRP A 156 -10.56 5.32 -11.50
N THR A 157 -10.71 6.32 -10.62
CA THR A 157 -10.48 7.74 -10.95
C THR A 157 -9.02 8.04 -11.25
N ASP A 158 -8.08 7.41 -10.56
CA ASP A 158 -6.65 7.58 -10.86
C ASP A 158 -6.35 7.01 -12.25
N LYS A 159 -6.82 5.79 -12.55
CA LYS A 159 -6.56 5.10 -13.82
C LYS A 159 -7.22 5.76 -15.03
N HIS A 160 -8.46 6.23 -14.91
CA HIS A 160 -9.26 6.67 -16.08
C HIS A 160 -9.39 8.19 -16.22
N VAL A 161 -9.13 8.95 -15.15
CA VAL A 161 -9.32 10.42 -15.14
C VAL A 161 -8.01 11.15 -14.94
N LYS A 162 -7.23 10.78 -13.91
CA LYS A 162 -6.08 11.56 -13.46
C LYS A 162 -4.79 11.29 -14.24
N PHE A 163 -4.52 10.03 -14.56
CA PHE A 163 -3.32 9.61 -15.31
C PHE A 163 -3.72 9.26 -16.74
N ARG A 164 -2.96 9.75 -17.72
CA ARG A 164 -3.21 9.48 -19.15
C ARG A 164 -1.92 9.46 -19.93
N ASN A 165 -1.84 8.57 -20.92
CA ASN A 165 -0.74 8.58 -21.87
C ASN A 165 -0.90 9.76 -22.87
N PRO A 166 0.19 10.47 -23.17
CA PRO A 166 0.17 11.52 -24.19
C PRO A 166 -0.17 10.91 -25.57
N GLY A 167 -0.95 11.63 -26.36
CA GLY A 167 -1.25 11.23 -27.75
C GLY A 167 -2.43 10.27 -27.93
N GLY A 168 -3.13 9.84 -26.88
CA GLY A 168 -4.33 8.99 -26.98
C GLY A 168 -4.03 7.52 -27.34
N ASN A 169 -5.08 6.72 -27.56
CA ASN A 169 -5.02 5.25 -27.56
C ASN A 169 -4.29 4.59 -28.76
N ASN A 170 -4.01 5.32 -29.84
CA ASN A 170 -3.56 4.73 -31.11
C ASN A 170 -2.09 5.03 -31.48
N ASN A 171 -1.32 5.62 -30.56
CA ASN A 171 0.06 6.01 -30.85
C ASN A 171 1.06 5.06 -30.16
N ASN A 172 2.08 4.66 -30.92
CA ASN A 172 3.22 3.92 -30.37
C ASN A 172 3.87 4.74 -29.25
N LEU A 173 3.80 4.28 -28.00
CA LEU A 173 4.29 5.05 -26.85
C LEU A 173 5.77 5.43 -27.00
N SER A 174 6.59 4.56 -27.58
CA SER A 174 8.00 4.83 -27.82
C SER A 174 8.23 6.04 -28.74
N SER A 175 7.33 6.32 -29.68
CA SER A 175 7.44 7.51 -30.54
C SER A 175 7.00 8.78 -29.81
N VAL A 176 5.99 8.68 -28.93
CA VAL A 176 5.49 9.82 -28.15
C VAL A 176 6.53 10.29 -27.13
N PHE A 177 7.28 9.38 -26.52
CA PHE A 177 8.29 9.67 -25.52
C PHE A 177 9.72 9.88 -26.09
N ARG A 178 9.90 9.92 -27.42
CA ARG A 178 11.22 9.95 -28.09
C ARG A 178 12.16 11.08 -27.62
N ASP A 179 11.60 12.25 -27.34
CA ASP A 179 12.35 13.45 -26.93
C ASP A 179 12.47 13.61 -25.40
N THR A 180 12.06 12.58 -24.66
CA THR A 180 12.17 12.53 -23.20
C THR A 180 13.26 11.54 -22.76
N SER A 181 13.67 11.64 -21.49
CA SER A 181 14.55 10.67 -20.84
C SER A 181 13.80 9.93 -19.74
N LYS A 182 14.19 8.67 -19.49
CA LYS A 182 13.74 7.94 -18.30
C LYS A 182 14.24 8.63 -17.02
N PRO A 183 13.59 8.41 -15.86
CA PRO A 183 14.14 8.83 -14.59
C PRO A 183 15.50 8.19 -14.30
N VAL A 184 16.31 8.85 -13.50
CA VAL A 184 17.72 8.49 -13.25
C VAL A 184 17.84 7.07 -12.70
N ASN A 185 17.01 6.72 -11.71
CA ASN A 185 17.07 5.43 -11.03
C ASN A 185 16.29 4.32 -11.75
N TRP A 186 15.64 4.59 -12.88
CA TRP A 186 14.87 3.58 -13.60
C TRP A 186 15.77 2.81 -14.55
N HIS A 187 15.62 1.48 -14.61
CA HIS A 187 16.33 0.67 -15.62
C HIS A 187 15.69 0.77 -17.00
N LYS A 188 14.35 0.87 -17.03
CA LYS A 188 13.54 0.92 -18.25
C LYS A 188 12.73 2.22 -18.29
N PRO A 189 12.43 2.76 -19.48
CA PRO A 189 11.56 3.92 -19.62
C PRO A 189 10.10 3.58 -19.30
N VAL A 190 9.28 4.61 -19.12
CA VAL A 190 7.88 4.47 -18.70
C VAL A 190 6.99 3.67 -19.66
N TYR A 191 7.30 3.70 -20.95
CA TYR A 191 6.58 2.96 -21.99
C TYR A 191 7.04 1.48 -22.11
N GLU A 192 7.95 1.03 -21.26
CA GLU A 192 8.40 -0.36 -21.16
C GLU A 192 8.07 -0.99 -19.78
N LEU A 193 7.17 -0.36 -19.01
CA LEU A 193 6.75 -0.88 -17.71
C LEU A 193 5.94 -2.17 -17.84
N ASP A 194 5.03 -2.24 -18.81
CA ASP A 194 4.27 -3.46 -19.13
C ASP A 194 4.05 -3.59 -20.64
N PRO A 195 5.04 -4.08 -21.41
CA PRO A 195 4.90 -4.24 -22.86
C PRO A 195 3.84 -5.26 -23.27
N SER A 196 3.46 -6.18 -22.37
CA SER A 196 2.46 -7.23 -22.63
C SER A 196 1.03 -6.72 -22.61
N ASP A 197 0.74 -5.66 -21.84
CA ASP A 197 -0.59 -5.10 -21.68
C ASP A 197 -0.59 -3.60 -22.00
N PRO A 198 -1.04 -3.21 -23.22
CA PRO A 198 -1.12 -1.80 -23.62
C PRO A 198 -2.00 -0.93 -22.69
N ASP A 199 -3.03 -1.52 -22.08
CA ASP A 199 -3.95 -0.81 -21.17
C ASP A 199 -3.36 -0.62 -19.75
N ASN A 200 -2.20 -1.24 -19.49
CA ASN A 200 -1.44 -1.14 -18.25
C ASN A 200 0.00 -0.63 -18.47
N ASN A 201 0.26 0.13 -19.55
CA ASN A 201 1.59 0.62 -19.89
C ASN A 201 1.67 2.16 -19.94
N GLY A 202 2.87 2.72 -19.75
CA GLY A 202 3.06 4.18 -19.70
C GLY A 202 2.62 4.78 -18.35
N PHE A 203 2.09 6.00 -18.37
CA PHE A 203 1.59 6.68 -17.16
C PHE A 203 0.34 6.04 -16.56
N VAL A 204 -0.37 5.19 -17.32
CA VAL A 204 -1.55 4.47 -16.83
C VAL A 204 -1.22 3.11 -16.20
N ASN A 205 0.07 2.73 -16.14
CA ASN A 205 0.50 1.52 -15.44
C ASN A 205 0.07 1.57 -13.97
N GLU A 206 -0.63 0.53 -13.51
CA GLU A 206 -1.25 0.55 -12.19
C GLU A 206 -0.23 0.50 -11.05
N ASP A 207 0.90 -0.20 -11.21
CA ASP A 207 1.99 -0.20 -10.21
C ASP A 207 2.56 1.22 -10.03
N PHE A 208 2.77 1.92 -11.15
CA PHE A 208 3.19 3.32 -11.14
C PHE A 208 2.16 4.23 -10.48
N ILE A 209 0.87 4.10 -10.83
CA ILE A 209 -0.21 4.89 -10.21
C ILE A 209 -0.28 4.68 -8.69
N VAL A 210 -0.22 3.42 -8.25
CA VAL A 210 -0.24 3.07 -6.82
C VAL A 210 0.95 3.70 -6.09
N TRP A 211 2.12 3.71 -6.71
CA TRP A 211 3.30 4.37 -6.15
C TRP A 211 3.13 5.89 -6.04
N MET A 212 2.66 6.54 -7.10
CA MET A 212 2.50 8.00 -7.20
C MET A 212 1.53 8.58 -6.17
N ARG A 213 0.63 7.76 -5.61
CA ARG A 213 -0.18 8.14 -4.46
C ARG A 213 0.65 8.16 -3.17
N THR A 214 1.14 9.33 -2.77
CA THR A 214 1.98 9.49 -1.57
C THR A 214 1.29 9.03 -0.29
N ALA A 215 1.98 8.23 0.52
CA ALA A 215 1.53 7.84 1.84
C ALA A 215 1.67 8.98 2.86
N ALA A 216 0.77 9.02 3.85
CA ALA A 216 0.76 10.04 4.90
C ALA A 216 1.79 9.81 6.02
N LEU A 217 2.27 8.56 6.18
CA LEU A 217 3.17 8.13 7.24
C LEU A 217 4.45 7.51 6.64
N PRO A 218 5.58 7.55 7.37
CA PRO A 218 6.85 6.99 6.90
C PRO A 218 6.88 5.45 6.85
N THR A 219 5.95 4.83 7.57
CA THR A 219 5.69 3.40 7.50
C THR A 219 4.35 3.19 6.82
N PHE A 220 4.36 2.59 5.64
CA PHE A 220 3.17 2.41 4.82
C PHE A 220 3.18 1.07 4.11
N ARG A 221 2.03 0.73 3.53
CA ARG A 221 1.87 -0.39 2.61
C ARG A 221 1.17 0.08 1.34
N LYS A 222 1.49 -0.54 0.22
CA LYS A 222 0.88 -0.28 -1.08
C LYS A 222 0.45 -1.58 -1.71
N LEU A 223 -0.71 -1.58 -2.36
CA LEU A 223 -1.25 -2.78 -2.99
C LEU A 223 -0.34 -3.16 -4.15
N TYR A 224 0.12 -4.40 -4.14
CA TYR A 224 0.97 -4.95 -5.18
C TYR A 224 0.13 -5.80 -6.12
N ARG A 225 -0.52 -6.85 -5.61
CA ARG A 225 -1.27 -7.81 -6.43
C ARG A 225 -2.53 -8.27 -5.74
N ILE A 226 -3.46 -8.80 -6.53
CA ILE A 226 -4.69 -9.44 -6.03
C ILE A 226 -4.63 -10.93 -6.35
N ILE A 227 -4.93 -11.76 -5.37
CA ILE A 227 -5.08 -13.20 -5.53
C ILE A 227 -6.58 -13.47 -5.47
N GLN A 228 -7.18 -13.68 -6.62
CA GLN A 228 -8.62 -13.88 -6.73
C GLN A 228 -9.00 -15.27 -6.22
N LYS A 229 -10.12 -15.33 -5.49
CA LYS A 229 -10.74 -16.59 -5.12
C LYS A 229 -11.18 -17.32 -6.40
N LYS A 230 -10.77 -18.59 -6.52
CA LYS A 230 -11.19 -19.45 -7.64
C LYS A 230 -12.71 -19.66 -7.57
N LYS A 231 -13.34 -19.84 -8.74
CA LYS A 231 -14.79 -20.07 -8.86
C LYS A 231 -15.27 -21.32 -8.13
N ASP A 232 -14.36 -22.28 -7.91
CA ASP A 232 -14.64 -23.45 -7.08
C ASP A 232 -14.59 -23.06 -5.59
N ASN A 233 -15.77 -22.91 -4.99
CA ASN A 233 -15.93 -22.47 -3.60
C ASN A 233 -15.46 -23.51 -2.56
N MET A 234 -15.04 -24.71 -2.98
CA MET A 234 -14.61 -25.77 -2.05
C MET A 234 -13.19 -25.58 -1.52
N THR A 235 -12.35 -24.76 -2.17
CA THR A 235 -10.95 -24.57 -1.74
C THR A 235 -10.69 -23.13 -1.28
N PRO A 236 -9.92 -22.94 -0.19
CA PRO A 236 -9.49 -21.60 0.21
C PRO A 236 -8.57 -21.03 -0.86
N THR A 237 -8.55 -19.70 -0.98
CA THR A 237 -7.68 -18.98 -1.93
C THR A 237 -6.21 -19.28 -1.64
N LEU A 238 -5.82 -19.26 -0.36
CA LEU A 238 -4.53 -19.75 0.11
C LEU A 238 -4.77 -20.79 1.21
N PRO A 239 -4.52 -22.08 0.97
CA PRO A 239 -4.60 -23.11 2.01
C PRO A 239 -3.49 -22.93 3.07
N PRO A 240 -3.65 -23.51 4.27
CA PRO A 240 -2.56 -23.59 5.23
C PRO A 240 -1.44 -24.48 4.68
N GLY A 241 -0.20 -24.11 4.95
CA GLY A 241 0.96 -24.88 4.49
C GLY A 241 2.20 -24.03 4.25
N ASN A 242 3.19 -24.64 3.61
CA ASN A 242 4.48 -24.00 3.35
C ASN A 242 4.45 -23.24 2.03
N TYR A 243 5.00 -22.04 2.06
CA TYR A 243 5.12 -21.14 0.93
C TYR A 243 6.56 -20.67 0.80
N SER A 244 6.90 -20.18 -0.37
CA SER A 244 8.13 -19.43 -0.61
C SER A 244 7.83 -18.13 -1.33
N LEU A 245 8.46 -17.07 -0.85
CA LEU A 245 8.47 -15.76 -1.50
C LEU A 245 9.78 -15.63 -2.26
N GLU A 246 9.72 -15.60 -3.59
CA GLU A 246 10.87 -15.27 -4.41
C GLU A 246 10.92 -13.77 -4.64
N VAL A 247 12.06 -13.16 -4.30
CA VAL A 247 12.26 -11.72 -4.36
C VAL A 247 13.38 -11.44 -5.34
N THR A 248 13.08 -10.72 -6.42
CA THR A 248 14.10 -10.01 -7.20
C THR A 248 14.35 -8.66 -6.54
N TYR A 249 15.49 -8.56 -5.85
CA TYR A 249 15.86 -7.47 -4.96
C TYR A 249 16.51 -6.33 -5.76
N ASN A 250 15.73 -5.31 -6.10
CA ASN A 250 16.14 -4.13 -6.87
C ASN A 250 16.00 -2.79 -6.11
N TYR A 251 15.40 -2.80 -4.92
CA TYR A 251 15.13 -1.60 -4.13
C TYR A 251 15.98 -1.59 -2.84
N PRO A 252 17.12 -0.89 -2.82
CA PRO A 252 18.00 -0.83 -1.64
C PRO A 252 17.45 0.16 -0.61
N VAL A 253 17.32 -0.29 0.64
CA VAL A 253 16.77 0.50 1.76
C VAL A 253 17.74 0.71 2.93
N ARG A 254 18.90 0.03 2.91
CA ARG A 254 19.86 0.08 4.03
C ARG A 254 20.46 1.46 4.26
N SER A 255 20.64 2.26 3.20
CA SER A 255 21.25 3.59 3.29
C SER A 255 20.48 4.56 4.18
N PHE A 256 19.20 4.29 4.44
CA PHE A 256 18.35 5.09 5.31
C PHE A 256 17.68 4.24 6.40
N ASP A 257 18.25 3.07 6.73
CA ASP A 257 17.71 2.15 7.73
C ASP A 257 16.20 1.84 7.52
N GLY A 258 15.82 1.65 6.26
CA GLY A 258 14.47 1.24 5.89
C GLY A 258 14.29 -0.28 5.98
N ARG A 259 13.04 -0.71 6.16
CA ARG A 259 12.65 -2.13 6.09
C ARG A 259 11.67 -2.36 4.96
N LYS A 260 11.76 -3.55 4.38
CA LYS A 260 10.87 -4.06 3.34
C LYS A 260 10.14 -5.29 3.84
N ARG A 261 8.84 -5.31 3.60
CA ARG A 261 7.96 -6.41 4.03
C ARG A 261 6.95 -6.74 2.96
N MET A 262 6.56 -8.00 2.90
CA MET A 262 5.44 -8.48 2.11
C MET A 262 4.29 -8.79 3.07
N ILE A 263 3.09 -8.32 2.75
CA ILE A 263 1.91 -8.48 3.60
C ILE A 263 0.81 -9.12 2.77
N LEU A 264 0.24 -10.22 3.24
CA LEU A 264 -0.98 -10.82 2.71
C LEU A 264 -2.12 -10.49 3.65
N SER A 265 -3.20 -9.91 3.14
CA SER A 265 -4.37 -9.60 3.96
C SER A 265 -5.67 -9.92 3.22
N THR A 266 -6.66 -10.44 3.94
CA THR A 266 -8.05 -10.32 3.52
C THR A 266 -8.56 -8.91 3.82
N ILE A 267 -9.69 -8.53 3.23
CA ILE A 267 -10.38 -7.27 3.55
C ILE A 267 -11.80 -7.54 4.04
N SER A 268 -12.28 -6.65 4.88
CA SER A 268 -13.70 -6.51 5.20
C SER A 268 -14.30 -5.33 4.43
N TRP A 269 -15.60 -5.10 4.59
CA TRP A 269 -16.27 -3.91 4.05
C TRP A 269 -15.67 -2.59 4.57
N MET A 270 -14.99 -2.61 5.71
CA MET A 270 -14.33 -1.47 6.33
C MET A 270 -12.85 -1.35 5.93
N GLY A 271 -12.35 -2.24 5.07
CA GLY A 271 -10.95 -2.31 4.66
C GLY A 271 -10.17 -3.37 5.43
N GLY A 272 -8.87 -3.14 5.60
CA GLY A 272 -7.94 -4.06 6.24
C GLY A 272 -8.01 -4.07 7.77
N LYS A 273 -7.15 -4.88 8.40
CA LYS A 273 -7.10 -5.04 9.86
C LYS A 273 -6.72 -3.72 10.55
N ASN A 274 -7.65 -3.16 11.33
CA ASN A 274 -7.43 -1.98 12.15
C ASN A 274 -8.42 -1.93 13.33
N PRO A 275 -8.02 -2.41 14.53
CA PRO A 275 -8.92 -2.46 15.69
C PRO A 275 -9.14 -1.09 16.35
N PHE A 276 -8.38 -0.05 15.98
CA PHE A 276 -8.40 1.26 16.64
C PHE A 276 -9.80 1.87 16.68
N LEU A 277 -10.52 1.84 15.55
CA LEU A 277 -11.86 2.41 15.47
C LEU A 277 -12.81 1.72 16.47
N GLY A 278 -12.80 0.39 16.53
CA GLY A 278 -13.61 -0.37 17.48
C GLY A 278 -13.28 -0.05 18.94
N ILE A 279 -11.98 -0.02 19.28
CA ILE A 279 -11.48 0.32 20.62
C ILE A 279 -11.89 1.75 21.01
N ALA A 280 -11.78 2.71 20.09
CA ALA A 280 -12.15 4.11 20.34
C ALA A 280 -13.64 4.25 20.65
N TYR A 281 -14.52 3.60 19.86
CA TYR A 281 -15.97 3.62 20.10
C TYR A 281 -16.36 2.99 21.44
N ILE A 282 -15.76 1.85 21.81
CA ILE A 282 -15.99 1.21 23.10
C ILE A 282 -15.52 2.14 24.23
N THR A 283 -14.31 2.69 24.13
CA THR A 283 -13.73 3.55 25.18
C THR A 283 -14.58 4.80 25.41
N VAL A 284 -14.90 5.55 24.35
CA VAL A 284 -15.74 6.75 24.44
C VAL A 284 -17.15 6.40 24.93
N GLY A 285 -17.73 5.31 24.42
CA GLY A 285 -19.04 4.83 24.84
C GLY A 285 -19.09 4.49 26.33
N SER A 286 -18.09 3.79 26.85
CA SER A 286 -17.95 3.43 28.27
C SER A 286 -17.76 4.66 29.16
N VAL A 287 -16.92 5.62 28.77
CA VAL A 287 -16.73 6.87 29.52
C VAL A 287 -18.02 7.68 29.58
N CYS A 288 -18.73 7.85 28.46
CA CYS A 288 -20.01 8.57 28.43
C CYS A 288 -21.09 7.87 29.26
N PHE A 289 -21.14 6.53 29.25
CA PHE A 289 -22.07 5.77 30.06
C PHE A 289 -21.78 5.94 31.55
N PHE A 290 -20.51 5.79 31.96
CA PHE A 290 -20.07 5.97 33.34
C PHE A 290 -20.38 7.38 33.86
N LEU A 291 -20.02 8.42 33.10
CA LEU A 291 -20.34 9.80 33.45
C LEU A 291 -21.85 10.04 33.58
N GLY A 292 -22.66 9.44 32.69
CA GLY A 292 -24.12 9.49 32.79
C GLY A 292 -24.67 8.88 34.08
N VAL A 293 -24.13 7.74 34.51
CA VAL A 293 -24.51 7.09 35.78
C VAL A 293 -24.09 7.95 36.98
N VAL A 294 -22.87 8.49 36.98
CA VAL A 294 -22.39 9.36 38.06
C VAL A 294 -23.27 10.61 38.19
N LEU A 295 -23.60 11.27 37.08
CA LEU A 295 -24.47 12.44 37.08
C LEU A 295 -25.89 12.10 37.54
N LEU A 296 -26.42 10.92 37.20
CA LEU A 296 -27.71 10.45 37.67
C LEU A 296 -27.70 10.24 39.20
N ILE A 297 -26.64 9.65 39.75
CA ILE A 297 -26.47 9.47 41.21
C ILE A 297 -26.39 10.84 41.91
N ILE A 298 -25.61 11.78 41.37
CA ILE A 298 -25.50 13.14 41.91
C ILE A 298 -26.86 13.84 41.88
N HIS A 299 -27.57 13.78 40.75
CA HIS A 299 -28.90 14.37 40.61
C HIS A 299 -29.89 13.76 41.60
N HIS A 300 -29.88 12.45 41.81
CA HIS A 300 -30.75 11.81 42.80
C HIS A 300 -30.40 12.22 44.24
N LYS A 301 -29.11 12.38 44.56
CA LYS A 301 -28.65 12.76 45.91
C LYS A 301 -28.93 14.24 46.25
N TYR A 302 -28.79 15.14 45.28
CA TYR A 302 -28.88 16.60 45.52
C TYR A 302 -30.12 17.27 44.92
N GLY A 303 -30.84 16.62 44.00
CA GLY A 303 -32.02 17.18 43.34
C GLY A 303 -33.23 17.34 44.27
N ASN A 304 -33.39 16.48 45.28
CA ASN A 304 -34.48 16.59 46.26
C ASN A 304 -34.28 17.70 47.31
N ARG A 305 -33.10 18.35 47.36
CA ARG A 305 -32.80 19.32 48.41
C ARG A 305 -33.51 20.68 48.25
N ASN A 306 -34.10 20.96 47.09
CA ASN A 306 -34.82 22.22 46.81
C ASN A 306 -36.34 22.15 46.95
N ASN A 307 -36.94 20.97 47.17
CA ASN A 307 -38.40 20.84 47.36
C ASN A 307 -38.84 20.85 48.83
N SER A 308 -37.91 21.11 49.77
CA SER A 308 -38.17 21.12 51.22
C SER A 308 -37.88 22.47 51.87
N ALA A 309 -37.87 23.57 51.10
CA ALA A 309 -38.02 24.90 51.69
C ALA A 309 -39.50 25.07 52.06
N ASP A 310 -39.88 24.45 53.19
CA ASP A 310 -41.12 24.72 53.90
C ASP A 310 -41.28 26.23 54.06
N ILE A 311 -42.42 26.76 53.60
CA ILE A 311 -42.91 28.08 53.98
C ILE A 311 -43.55 27.89 55.36
N PRO A 312 -42.98 28.42 56.47
CA PRO A 312 -43.69 28.46 57.73
C PRO A 312 -44.75 29.56 57.67
N ASN A 313 -45.95 29.25 58.18
CA ASN A 313 -47.09 30.14 58.39
C ASN A 313 -46.72 31.48 59.06
#